data_AF-A0A535QX66-F1
#
_entry.id   AF-A0A535QX66-F1
#
_cell.length_a   1.000
_cell.length_b   1.000
_cell.length_c   1.000
_cell.angle_alpha   90.00
_cell.angle_beta   90.00
_cell.angle_gamma   90.00
#
_symmetry.space_group_name_H-M   'P 1'
#
loop_
_entity.id
_entity.type
_entity.pdbx_description
1 polymer ?
#
loop_
_entity_poly.entity_id
_entity_poly.type
_entity_poly.pdbx_seq_one_letter_code
_entity_poly.pdbx_strand_id
1 'polypeptide(L)'
;MNSTDRAELDELGWNERFASAFDDLDDRDLQPGRLAADYSTQFLVQLAGAAPLATLGHALREARLVAVGDWVAVRKTAQATEIRAVLPRQSAITREAPGAETAQQVIAANVDLVFIATSAD
;
A
#
# COMPACT_ATOMS: atom_id res chain seq x y z
N MET A 1 13.52 -10.59 7.76
CA MET A 1 14.00 -9.39 7.02
C MET A 1 15.39 -9.03 7.52
N ASN A 2 16.32 -8.67 6.65
CA ASN A 2 17.67 -8.28 7.08
C ASN A 2 17.69 -6.80 7.56
N SER A 3 18.81 -6.34 8.13
CA SER A 3 18.90 -4.99 8.71
C SER A 3 18.84 -3.85 7.70
N THR A 4 19.33 -4.06 6.47
CA THR A 4 19.32 -3.05 5.40
C THR A 4 17.91 -2.89 4.83
N ASP A 5 17.26 -4.01 4.51
CA ASP A 5 15.86 -4.04 4.07
C ASP A 5 14.96 -3.31 5.07
N ARG A 6 15.19 -3.53 6.36
CA ARG A 6 14.42 -2.88 7.42
C ARG A 6 14.62 -1.36 7.41
N ALA A 7 15.86 -0.89 7.29
CA ALA A 7 16.17 0.53 7.28
C ALA A 7 15.49 1.26 6.11
N GLU A 8 15.51 0.66 4.91
CA GLU A 8 14.83 1.22 3.74
C GLU A 8 13.32 1.34 3.94
N LEU A 9 12.69 0.35 4.57
CA LEU A 9 11.25 0.42 4.86
C LEU A 9 10.94 1.43 5.97
N ASP A 10 11.79 1.54 6.98
CA ASP A 10 11.63 2.53 8.06
C ASP A 10 11.68 3.97 7.50
N GLU A 11 12.55 4.25 6.51
CA GLU A 11 12.56 5.54 5.79
C GLU A 11 11.23 5.84 5.06
N LEU A 12 10.49 4.80 4.66
CA LEU A 12 9.18 4.93 4.03
C LEU A 12 8.02 5.00 5.04
N GLY A 13 8.30 4.97 6.34
CA GLY A 13 7.31 5.04 7.42
C GLY A 13 6.85 3.68 7.96
N TRP A 14 7.63 2.62 7.74
CA TRP A 14 7.37 1.32 8.37
C TRP A 14 7.57 1.42 9.88
N ASN A 15 6.73 0.73 10.66
CA ASN A 15 6.74 0.80 12.12
C ASN A 15 6.22 -0.51 12.75
N GLU A 16 6.24 -0.59 14.08
CA GLU A 16 5.86 -1.80 14.84
C GLU A 16 4.43 -2.26 14.58
N ARG A 17 3.48 -1.35 14.33
CA ARG A 17 2.09 -1.73 14.04
C ARG A 17 1.98 -2.43 12.69
N PHE A 18 2.70 -1.95 11.68
CA PHE A 18 2.76 -2.64 10.39
C PHE A 18 3.53 -3.96 10.48
N ALA A 19 4.60 -4.00 11.26
CA ALA A 19 5.34 -5.24 11.53
C ALA A 19 4.43 -6.30 12.18
N SER A 20 3.73 -5.95 13.26
CA SER A 20 2.79 -6.85 13.93
C SER A 20 1.69 -7.33 12.98
N ALA A 21 1.05 -6.42 12.24
CA ALA A 21 -0.02 -6.80 11.31
C ALA A 21 0.48 -7.66 10.13
N PHE A 22 1.74 -7.50 9.74
CA PHE A 22 2.38 -8.34 8.73
C PHE A 22 2.73 -9.72 9.28
N ASP A 23 3.28 -9.78 10.49
CA ASP A 23 3.62 -11.03 11.17
C ASP A 23 2.37 -11.88 11.45
N ASP A 24 1.23 -11.25 11.74
CA ASP A 24 -0.08 -11.91 11.90
C ASP A 24 -0.57 -12.64 10.63
N LEU A 25 -0.01 -12.34 9.45
CA LEU A 25 -0.33 -13.08 8.21
C LEU A 25 0.31 -14.47 8.19
N ASP A 26 1.35 -14.72 8.99
CA ASP A 26 2.06 -16.00 9.16
C ASP A 26 2.44 -16.69 7.83
N ASP A 27 2.87 -15.92 6.83
CA ASP A 27 3.27 -16.42 5.52
C ASP A 27 4.66 -15.91 5.14
N ARG A 28 5.63 -16.84 5.09
CA ARG A 28 7.04 -16.57 4.84
C ARG A 28 7.35 -16.24 3.37
N ASP A 29 6.43 -16.50 2.46
CA ASP A 29 6.58 -16.16 1.04
C ASP A 29 6.07 -14.74 0.73
N LEU A 30 5.56 -14.04 1.75
CA LEU A 30 5.18 -12.64 1.64
C LEU A 30 6.36 -11.72 1.95
N GLN A 31 6.36 -10.57 1.28
CA GLN A 31 7.27 -9.47 1.52
C GLN A 31 6.46 -8.20 1.78
N PRO A 32 6.85 -7.37 2.77
CA PRO A 32 6.20 -6.09 2.99
C PRO A 32 6.62 -5.09 1.91
N GLY A 33 5.69 -4.20 1.55
CA GLY A 33 5.94 -3.12 0.61
C GLY A 33 4.95 -1.99 0.76
N ARG A 34 5.28 -0.82 0.20
CA ARG A 34 4.40 0.35 0.19
C ARG A 34 3.93 0.67 -1.22
N LEU A 35 2.63 0.86 -1.39
CA LEU A 35 2.05 1.20 -2.69
C LEU A 35 2.43 2.65 -3.05
N ALA A 36 3.24 2.82 -4.10
CA ALA A 36 3.78 4.11 -4.51
C ALA A 36 2.95 4.77 -5.64
N ALA A 37 2.34 3.98 -6.52
CA ALA A 37 1.50 4.50 -7.60
C ALA A 37 0.40 3.50 -8.00
N ASP A 38 -0.75 4.04 -8.42
CA ASP A 38 -1.88 3.31 -9.00
C ASP A 38 -1.94 3.59 -10.51
N TYR A 39 -1.74 2.56 -11.34
CA TYR A 39 -1.87 2.58 -12.79
C TYR A 39 -3.10 1.78 -13.26
N SER A 40 -4.19 1.81 -12.48
CA SER A 40 -5.46 1.12 -12.71
C SER A 40 -5.42 -0.40 -12.51
N THR A 41 -4.73 -1.12 -13.39
CA THR A 41 -4.65 -2.60 -13.33
C THR A 41 -3.35 -3.10 -12.72
N GLN A 42 -2.34 -2.22 -12.64
CA GLN A 42 -1.04 -2.47 -12.05
C GLN A 42 -0.72 -1.38 -11.03
N PHE A 43 0.10 -1.73 -10.05
CA PHE A 43 0.47 -0.86 -8.94
C PHE A 43 1.98 -0.90 -8.78
N LEU A 44 2.60 0.26 -8.65
CA LEU A 44 4.02 0.32 -8.28
C LEU A 44 4.11 0.07 -6.78
N VAL A 45 4.85 -0.96 -6.36
CA VAL A 45 5.07 -1.27 -4.94
C VAL A 45 6.53 -1.12 -4.62
N GLN A 46 6.86 -0.23 -3.69
CA GLN A 46 8.20 -0.11 -3.15
C GLN A 46 8.44 -1.21 -2.13
N LEU A 47 9.31 -2.15 -2.46
CA LEU A 47 9.88 -3.14 -1.56
C LEU A 47 11.25 -2.66 -1.08
N ALA A 48 11.84 -3.38 -0.13
CA ALA A 48 13.28 -3.28 0.12
C ALA A 48 14.05 -3.67 -1.17
N GLY A 49 14.88 -2.75 -1.66
CA GLY A 49 15.78 -2.93 -2.80
C GLY A 49 15.14 -2.97 -4.20
N ALA A 50 13.81 -2.90 -4.33
CA ALA A 50 13.15 -2.98 -5.63
C ALA A 50 11.78 -2.29 -5.65
N ALA A 51 11.35 -1.82 -6.83
CA ALA A 51 10.02 -1.24 -7.05
C ALA A 51 9.28 -1.94 -8.21
N PRO A 52 8.85 -3.20 -8.06
CA PRO A 52 8.13 -3.90 -9.12
C PRO A 52 6.74 -3.33 -9.36
N LEU A 53 6.24 -3.55 -10.59
CA LEU A 53 4.81 -3.51 -10.86
C LEU A 53 4.16 -4.78 -10.32
N ALA A 54 3.09 -4.62 -9.56
CA ALA A 54 2.30 -5.70 -8.99
C ALA A 54 0.84 -5.61 -9.43
N THR A 55 0.13 -6.73 -9.40
CA THR A 55 -1.32 -6.78 -9.59
C THR A 55 -2.01 -7.17 -8.29
N LEU A 56 -3.29 -6.81 -8.13
CA LEU A 56 -4.05 -7.23 -6.95
C LEU A 56 -4.32 -8.73 -6.98
N GLY A 57 -4.28 -9.38 -5.82
CA GLY A 57 -4.83 -10.73 -5.66
C GLY A 57 -6.32 -10.78 -5.92
N HIS A 58 -6.85 -11.96 -6.25
CA HIS A 58 -8.27 -12.14 -6.59
C HIS A 58 -9.22 -11.52 -5.54
N ALA A 59 -9.01 -11.82 -4.25
CA ALA A 59 -9.84 -11.28 -3.17
C ALA A 59 -9.80 -9.73 -3.08
N LEU A 60 -8.65 -9.11 -3.37
CA LEU A 60 -8.51 -7.65 -3.34
C LEU A 60 -9.07 -6.98 -4.59
N ARG A 61 -9.09 -7.66 -5.74
CA ARG A 61 -9.69 -7.14 -6.97
C ARG A 61 -11.19 -6.91 -6.82
N GLU A 62 -11.90 -7.80 -6.14
CA GLU A 62 -13.36 -7.69 -5.96
C GLU A 62 -13.73 -6.50 -5.07
N ALA A 63 -12.97 -6.27 -4.01
CA ALA A 63 -13.26 -5.21 -3.05
C ALA A 63 -12.57 -3.86 -3.37
N ARG A 64 -11.60 -3.85 -4.30
CA ARG A 64 -10.79 -2.69 -4.73
C ARG A 64 -10.30 -1.81 -3.56
N LEU A 65 -9.80 -2.45 -2.52
CA LEU A 65 -9.50 -1.82 -1.22
C LEU A 65 -8.14 -1.13 -1.13
N VAL A 66 -7.47 -0.81 -2.25
CA VAL A 66 -6.13 -0.22 -2.25
C VAL A 66 -6.13 1.27 -2.57
N ALA A 67 -5.18 1.98 -1.97
CA ALA A 67 -4.85 3.37 -2.25
C ALA A 67 -3.33 3.58 -2.19
N VAL A 68 -2.85 4.64 -2.84
CA VAL A 68 -1.44 5.05 -2.73
C VAL A 68 -1.10 5.33 -1.27
N GLY A 69 0.06 4.86 -0.83
CA GLY A 69 0.55 4.93 0.55
C GLY A 69 0.12 3.77 1.44
N ASP A 70 -0.73 2.86 0.96
CA ASP A 70 -1.03 1.61 1.66
C ASP A 70 0.24 0.76 1.84
N TRP A 71 0.38 0.21 3.04
CA TRP A 71 1.30 -0.88 3.30
C TRP A 71 0.64 -2.19 2.91
N VAL A 72 1.36 -3.02 2.17
CA VAL A 72 0.85 -4.24 1.56
C VAL A 72 1.79 -5.41 1.80
N ALA A 73 1.23 -6.60 1.79
CA ALA A 73 2.00 -7.83 1.69
C ALA A 73 1.95 -8.32 0.24
N VAL A 74 3.11 -8.52 -0.38
CA VAL A 74 3.23 -9.00 -1.76
C VAL A 74 3.82 -10.39 -1.80
N ARG A 75 3.38 -11.20 -2.75
CA ARG A 75 4.04 -12.44 -3.12
C ARG A 75 4.71 -12.26 -4.47
N LYS A 76 6.00 -12.59 -4.55
CA LYS A 76 6.77 -12.55 -5.80
C LYS A 76 6.98 -13.97 -6.31
N THR A 77 6.61 -14.21 -7.56
CA THR A 77 6.92 -15.45 -8.29
C THR A 77 7.88 -15.13 -9.43
N ALA A 78 8.34 -16.17 -10.15
CA ALA A 78 9.18 -15.96 -11.33
C ALA A 78 8.44 -15.23 -12.47
N GLN A 79 7.10 -15.24 -12.46
CA GLN A 79 6.27 -14.71 -13.54
C GLN A 79 5.59 -13.40 -13.19
N ALA A 80 5.29 -13.14 -11.91
CA ALA A 80 4.49 -11.99 -11.49
C ALA A 80 4.77 -11.57 -10.05
N THR A 81 4.40 -10.33 -9.73
CA THR A 81 4.26 -9.84 -8.36
C THR A 81 2.79 -9.60 -8.08
N GLU A 82 2.28 -10.13 -6.98
CA GLU A 82 0.87 -10.04 -6.61
C GLU A 82 0.72 -9.48 -5.19
N ILE A 83 -0.13 -8.47 -5.03
CA ILE A 83 -0.53 -7.92 -3.73
C ILE A 83 -1.52 -8.88 -3.10
N ARG A 84 -1.17 -9.47 -1.96
CA ARG A 84 -1.96 -10.50 -1.28
C ARG A 84 -2.80 -9.94 -0.13
N ALA A 85 -2.32 -8.89 0.54
CA ALA A 85 -3.04 -8.22 1.62
C ALA A 85 -2.70 -6.73 1.67
N VAL A 86 -3.62 -5.95 2.22
CA VAL A 86 -3.41 -4.56 2.64
C VAL A 86 -3.36 -4.56 4.17
N LEU A 87 -2.32 -4.00 4.75
CA LEU A 87 -2.21 -3.88 6.20
C LEU A 87 -3.14 -2.76 6.72
N PRO A 88 -3.58 -2.82 7.99
CA PRO A 88 -4.48 -1.81 8.55
C PRO A 88 -3.92 -0.39 8.42
N ARG A 89 -4.71 0.51 7.82
CA ARG A 89 -4.35 1.93 7.66
C ARG A 89 -4.27 2.62 9.00
N GLN A 90 -3.25 3.46 9.17
CA GLN A 90 -3.11 4.33 10.35
C GLN A 90 -3.74 5.71 10.08
N SER A 91 -3.74 6.16 8.82
CA SER A 91 -4.45 7.35 8.36
C SER A 91 -4.98 7.16 6.94
N ALA A 92 -6.00 7.93 6.56
CA ALA A 92 -6.56 7.91 5.22
C ALA A 92 -7.10 9.28 4.84
N ILE A 93 -6.84 9.70 3.60
CA ILE A 93 -7.51 10.82 2.95
C ILE A 93 -8.60 10.22 2.07
N THR A 94 -9.84 10.56 2.39
CA THR A 94 -11.02 10.07 1.70
C THR A 94 -11.73 11.21 0.97
N ARG A 95 -12.43 10.89 -0.11
CA ARG A 95 -13.32 11.80 -0.80
C ARG A 95 -14.74 11.27 -0.72
N GLU A 96 -15.66 12.14 -0.30
CA GLU A 96 -17.08 11.87 -0.41
C GLU A 96 -17.46 11.82 -1.89
N ALA A 97 -18.01 10.69 -2.30
CA ALA A 97 -18.58 10.55 -3.63
C ALA A 97 -20.01 11.16 -3.62
N PRO A 98 -20.46 11.80 -4.72
CA PRO A 98 -21.82 12.33 -4.77
C PRO A 98 -22.85 11.19 -4.68
N GLY A 99 -23.68 11.19 -3.63
CA GLY A 99 -24.78 10.25 -3.45
C GLY A 99 -24.68 9.40 -2.17
N ALA A 100 -25.79 9.31 -1.43
CA ALA A 100 -25.89 8.84 -0.04
C ALA A 100 -25.52 7.37 0.24
N GLU A 101 -25.17 6.57 -0.78
CA GLU A 101 -24.84 5.15 -0.63
C GLU A 101 -23.46 4.76 -1.18
N THR A 102 -22.69 5.71 -1.72
CA THR A 102 -21.43 5.38 -2.37
C THR A 102 -20.30 5.37 -1.35
N ALA A 103 -19.70 4.19 -1.13
CA ALA A 103 -18.58 3.98 -0.20
C ALA A 103 -17.49 5.06 -0.38
N GLN A 104 -17.03 5.64 0.73
CA GLN A 104 -15.96 6.64 0.73
C GLN A 104 -14.75 6.11 -0.04
N GLN A 105 -14.34 6.84 -1.08
CA GLN A 105 -13.15 6.47 -1.86
C GLN A 105 -11.90 6.93 -1.11
N VAL A 106 -11.03 5.99 -0.73
CA VAL A 106 -9.71 6.34 -0.19
C VAL A 106 -8.81 6.72 -1.35
N ILE A 107 -8.27 7.94 -1.31
CA ILE A 107 -7.40 8.49 -2.36
C ILE A 107 -5.93 8.29 -2.00
N ALA A 108 -5.60 8.44 -0.71
CA ALA A 108 -4.27 8.17 -0.18
C ALA A 108 -4.37 7.65 1.26
N ALA A 109 -3.40 6.86 1.67
CA ALA A 109 -3.33 6.26 3.00
C ALA A 109 -1.95 6.43 3.63
N ASN A 110 -1.89 6.42 4.96
CA ASN A 110 -0.64 6.55 5.73
C ASN A 110 0.19 7.77 5.27
N VAL A 111 -0.48 8.91 5.14
CA VAL A 111 0.12 10.19 4.75
C VAL A 111 0.31 11.04 6.01
N ASP A 112 1.53 11.52 6.25
CA ASP A 112 1.85 12.36 7.41
C ASP A 112 1.98 13.85 7.05
N LEU A 113 2.19 14.18 5.78
CA LEU A 113 2.35 15.55 5.28
C LEU A 113 1.57 15.77 3.98
N VAL A 114 0.80 16.85 3.93
CA VAL A 114 0.05 17.29 2.75
C VAL A 114 0.51 18.70 2.37
N PHE A 115 1.00 18.86 1.14
CA PHE A 115 1.26 20.17 0.56
C PHE A 115 0.02 20.68 -0.16
N ILE A 116 -0.49 21.84 0.24
CA ILE A 116 -1.57 22.55 -0.46
C ILE A 116 -0.93 23.61 -1.35
N ALA A 117 -1.06 23.43 -2.67
CA ALA A 117 -0.59 24.39 -3.67
C ALA A 117 -1.78 25.16 -4.27
N THR A 118 -1.66 26.48 -4.36
CA THR A 118 -2.63 27.36 -5.02
C THR A 118 -1.92 28.29 -5.99
N SER A 119 -2.61 28.75 -7.02
CA SER A 119 -2.16 29.89 -7.83
C SER A 119 -2.27 31.18 -7.02
N ALA A 120 -1.41 32.15 -7.33
CA ALA A 120 -1.66 33.54 -6.98
C ALA A 120 -2.53 34.12 -8.10
N ASP A 121 -3.75 34.54 -7.77
CA ASP A 121 -4.59 35.36 -8.65
C ASP A 121 -4.17 36.83 -8.57
#